data_AF-K1SSY4-F1
#
_entry.id   AF-K1SSY4-F1
#
_cell.length_a   1.000
_cell.length_b   1.000
_cell.length_c   1.000
_cell.angle_alpha   90.00
_cell.angle_beta   90.00
_cell.angle_gamma   90.00
#
_symmetry.space_group_name_H-M   'P 1'
#
loop_
_entity.id
_entity.type
_entity.pdbx_description
1 polymer ?
#
loop_
_entity_poly.entity_id
_entity_poly.type
_entity_poly.pdbx_seq_one_letter_code
_entity_poly.pdbx_strand_id
1 'polypeptide(L)'
;MAVTKIKAIRGTLSKAIAYILNPEKTDEKLLVSSYGCASETAAREFEWTRKIAEQKGMNPVRIIARHVIQSFGIGEVTPELAHE
;
A
#
# COMPACT_ATOMS: atom_id res chain seq x y z
N MET A 1 -7.67 -0.65 21.33
CA MET A 1 -8.61 -0.19 20.28
C MET A 1 -7.78 0.35 19.14
N ALA A 2 -7.88 -0.25 17.95
CA ALA A 2 -7.07 0.17 16.83
C ALA A 2 -7.44 1.58 16.35
N VAL A 3 -6.43 2.38 16.01
CA VAL A 3 -6.59 3.70 15.38
C VAL A 3 -6.36 3.55 13.88
N THR A 4 -7.34 3.95 13.08
CA THR A 4 -7.26 3.86 11.62
C THR A 4 -7.06 5.23 10.98
N LYS A 5 -6.09 5.33 10.05
CA LYS A 5 -5.83 6.53 9.25
C LYS A 5 -5.83 6.18 7.77
N ILE A 6 -6.35 7.08 6.94
CA ILE A 6 -6.37 6.92 5.48
C ILE A 6 -5.61 8.09 4.86
N LYS A 7 -4.52 7.80 4.16
CA LYS A 7 -3.70 8.81 3.47
C LYS A 7 -3.86 8.67 1.96
N ALA A 8 -4.30 9.75 1.31
CA ALA A 8 -4.36 9.82 -0.15
C ALA A 8 -2.96 10.00 -0.76
N ILE A 9 -2.64 9.20 -1.78
CA ILE A 9 -1.41 9.30 -2.56
C ILE A 9 -1.74 9.90 -3.92
N ARG A 10 -1.09 11.01 -4.28
CA ARG A 10 -1.39 11.79 -5.50
C ARG A 10 -0.25 11.86 -6.52
N GLY A 11 0.94 11.36 -6.19
CA GLY A 11 2.09 11.42 -7.11
C GLY A 11 3.31 10.62 -6.67
N THR A 12 3.51 10.40 -5.37
CA THR A 12 4.67 9.67 -4.84
C THR A 12 4.36 8.21 -4.52
N LEU A 13 3.73 7.48 -5.46
CA LEU A 13 3.30 6.09 -5.23
C LEU A 13 4.49 5.17 -4.92
N SER A 14 5.56 5.22 -5.72
CA SER A 14 6.74 4.37 -5.50
C SER A 14 7.40 4.63 -4.14
N LYS A 15 7.45 5.89 -3.69
CA LYS A 15 7.97 6.23 -2.35
C LYS A 15 7.08 5.70 -1.24
N ALA A 16 5.75 5.73 -1.44
CA ALA A 16 4.81 5.18 -0.47
C ALA A 16 4.95 3.65 -0.37
N ILE A 17 5.05 2.95 -1.51
CA ILE A 17 5.26 1.50 -1.55
C ILE A 17 6.61 1.14 -0.92
N ALA A 18 7.70 1.84 -1.25
CA ALA A 18 9.01 1.61 -0.64
C ALA A 18 8.99 1.80 0.90
N TYR A 19 8.23 2.77 1.40
CA TYR A 19 8.03 2.96 2.84
C TYR A 19 7.26 1.79 3.48
N ILE A 20 6.20 1.31 2.82
CA ILE A 20 5.37 0.19 3.30
C ILE A 20 6.18 -1.11 3.33
N LEU A 21 7.03 -1.33 2.32
CA LEU A 21 7.85 -2.52 2.15
C LEU A 21 9.21 -2.46 2.85
N ASN A 22 9.44 -1.50 3.75
CA ASN A 22 10.73 -1.35 4.40
C ASN A 22 11.07 -2.63 5.20
N PRO A 23 12.16 -3.35 4.84
CA PRO A 23 12.52 -4.62 5.48
C PRO A 23 12.76 -4.52 6.99
N GLU A 24 13.21 -3.36 7.48
CA GLU A 24 13.40 -3.12 8.93
C GLU A 24 12.07 -3.11 9.70
N LYS A 25 10.94 -2.92 9.00
CA LYS A 25 9.60 -2.82 9.61
C LYS A 25 8.71 -4.02 9.32
N THR A 26 9.13 -4.88 8.40
CA THR A 26 8.30 -5.96 7.85
C THR A 26 8.98 -7.32 7.98
N ASP A 27 9.95 -7.45 8.89
CA ASP A 27 10.71 -8.67 9.13
C ASP A 27 11.32 -9.23 7.84
N GLU A 28 12.24 -8.46 7.24
CA GLU A 28 12.84 -8.78 5.94
C GLU A 28 11.83 -9.01 4.80
N LYS A 29 10.66 -8.36 4.90
CA LYS A 29 9.49 -8.48 4.01
C LYS A 29 8.66 -9.77 4.17
N LEU A 30 8.88 -10.57 5.23
CA LEU A 30 8.02 -11.71 5.55
C LEU A 30 6.59 -11.28 5.89
N LEU A 31 6.43 -10.12 6.53
CA LEU A 31 5.13 -9.53 6.88
C LEU A 31 4.56 -8.65 5.75
N VAL A 32 4.78 -9.07 4.49
CA VAL A 32 4.24 -8.41 3.31
C VAL A 32 3.38 -9.39 2.53
N SER A 33 2.12 -9.02 2.36
CA SER A 33 1.18 -9.70 1.48
C SER A 33 0.74 -8.74 0.36
N SER A 34 0.44 -9.31 -0.81
CA SER A 34 -0.06 -8.57 -1.98
C SER A 34 -1.16 -9.35 -2.65
N TYR A 35 -2.13 -8.62 -3.22
CA TYR A 35 -3.25 -9.20 -3.94
C TYR A 35 -3.37 -8.56 -5.32
N GLY A 36 -3.52 -9.39 -6.36
CA GLY A 36 -3.68 -8.94 -7.74
C GLY A 36 -2.47 -8.23 -8.38
N CYS A 37 -1.34 -8.17 -7.67
CA CYS A 37 -0.06 -7.64 -8.13
C CYS A 37 1.08 -8.23 -7.29
N ALA A 38 2.32 -8.12 -7.77
CA ALA A 38 3.48 -8.44 -6.95
C ALA A 38 3.95 -7.19 -6.20
N SER A 39 4.27 -7.33 -4.91
CA SER A 39 4.67 -6.21 -4.05
C SER A 39 5.84 -5.39 -4.63
N GLU A 40 6.80 -6.07 -5.27
CA GLU A 40 7.97 -5.45 -5.89
C GLU A 40 7.64 -4.61 -7.14
N THR A 41 6.61 -5.01 -7.90
CA THR A 41 6.21 -4.35 -9.15
C THR A 41 4.94 -3.52 -9.04
N ALA A 42 4.33 -3.47 -7.86
CA ALA A 42 3.03 -2.83 -7.60
C ALA A 42 2.95 -1.39 -8.12
N ALA A 43 4.01 -0.58 -7.96
CA ALA A 43 4.03 0.80 -8.47
C ALA A 43 3.78 0.87 -9.99
N ARG A 44 4.40 -0.05 -10.75
CA ARG A 44 4.28 -0.12 -12.21
C ARG A 44 2.94 -0.71 -12.63
N GLU A 45 2.46 -1.72 -11.92
CA GLU A 45 1.16 -2.34 -12.19
C GLU A 45 -0.01 -1.38 -11.97
N PHE A 46 0.07 -0.52 -10.94
CA PHE A 46 -0.90 0.55 -10.71
C PHE A 46 -0.89 1.57 -11.85
N GLU A 47 0.30 1.95 -12.33
CA GLU A 47 0.43 2.87 -13.46
C GLU A 47 -0.14 2.27 -14.75
N TRP A 48 0.13 0.98 -15.02
CA TRP A 48 -0.45 0.27 -16.17
C TRP A 48 -1.97 0.20 -16.10
N THR A 49 -2.53 -0.13 -14.94
CA THR A 49 -3.98 -0.15 -14.73
C THR A 49 -4.59 1.21 -15.04
N ARG A 50 -3.94 2.30 -14.62
CA ARG A 50 -4.40 3.65 -14.92
C ARG A 50 -4.37 3.97 -16.41
N LYS A 51 -3.28 3.60 -17.12
CA LYS A 51 -3.17 3.79 -18.58
C LYS A 51 -4.25 3.03 -19.34
N ILE A 52 -4.57 1.80 -18.91
CA ILE A 52 -5.66 1.01 -19.52
C ILE A 52 -7.01 1.70 -19.30
N ALA A 53 -7.26 2.26 -18.10
CA ALA A 53 -8.49 3.00 -17.82
C ALA A 53 -8.59 4.28 -18.67
N GLU A 54 -7.49 5.04 -18.80
CA GLU A 54 -7.39 6.23 -19.65
C GLU A 54 -7.69 5.87 -21.13
N GLN A 55 -7.14 4.77 -21.64
CA GLN A 55 -7.41 4.28 -23.01
C GLN A 55 -8.88 3.88 -23.22
N LYS A 56 -9.57 3.43 -22.16
CA LYS A 56 -11.01 3.12 -22.19
C LYS A 56 -11.90 4.35 -22.04
N GLY A 57 -11.33 5.57 -22.04
CA GLY A 57 -12.06 6.82 -21.93
C GLY A 57 -12.43 7.22 -20.50
N MET A 58 -11.85 6.58 -19.48
CA MET A 58 -12.05 7.02 -18.10
C MET A 58 -11.17 8.23 -17.79
N ASN A 59 -11.73 9.21 -17.10
CA ASN A 59 -10.97 10.39 -16.68
C ASN A 59 -10.02 10.03 -15.54
N PRO A 60 -8.73 10.42 -15.62
CA PRO A 60 -7.79 10.17 -14.56
C PRO A 60 -8.18 10.93 -13.28
N VAL A 61 -8.27 10.18 -12.17
CA VAL A 61 -8.54 10.75 -10.85
C VAL A 61 -7.26 11.27 -10.21
N ARG A 62 -7.37 12.35 -9.43
CA ARG A 62 -6.25 12.97 -8.71
C ARG A 62 -5.61 12.06 -7.65
N ILE A 63 -6.38 11.11 -7.12
CA ILE A 63 -5.91 10.15 -6.10
C ILE A 63 -5.52 8.87 -6.83
N ILE A 64 -4.23 8.53 -6.78
CA ILE A 64 -3.66 7.36 -7.47
C ILE A 64 -3.84 6.11 -6.60
N ALA A 65 -3.67 6.24 -5.28
CA ALA A 65 -3.84 5.15 -4.32
C ALA A 65 -4.23 5.71 -2.94
N ARG A 66 -4.67 4.83 -2.05
CA ARG A 66 -4.89 5.14 -0.62
C ARG A 66 -4.01 4.22 0.22
N HIS A 67 -3.24 4.80 1.13
CA HIS A 67 -2.52 4.05 2.16
C HIS A 67 -3.39 4.05 3.42
N VAL A 68 -3.91 2.89 3.76
CA VAL A 68 -4.66 2.65 5.00
C VAL A 68 -3.68 2.18 6.06
N ILE A 69 -3.70 2.81 7.23
CA ILE A 69 -2.81 2.49 8.34
C ILE A 69 -3.71 2.16 9.53
N GLN A 70 -3.52 0.96 10.07
CA GLN A 70 -4.11 0.53 11.33
C GLN A 70 -3.01 0.47 12.36
N SER A 71 -3.20 1.09 13.52
CA SER A 71 -2.21 1.16 14.58
C SER A 71 -2.82 0.68 15.90
N PHE A 72 -2.04 -0.07 16.67
CA PHE A 72 -2.43 -0.63 17.96
C PHE A 72 -1.56 -0.04 19.06
N GLY A 73 -2.01 -0.15 20.31
CA GLY A 73 -1.21 0.22 21.48
C GLY A 73 0.04 -0.65 21.61
N ILE A 74 1.06 -0.14 22.30
CA ILE A 74 2.29 -0.90 22.59
C ILE A 74 1.90 -2.16 23.39
N GLY A 75 2.25 -3.33 22.87
CA GLY A 75 1.93 -4.62 23.50
C GLY A 75 0.48 -5.09 23.33
N GLU A 76 -0.36 -4.38 22.56
CA GLU A 76 -1.76 -4.77 22.33
C GLU A 76 -1.87 -6.01 21.41
N VAL A 77 -1.03 -6.10 20.38
CA VAL A 77 -0.97 -7.22 19.42
C VAL A 77 0.48 -7.48 19.00
N THR A 78 0.77 -8.71 18.55
CA THR A 78 2.06 -9.05 17.94
C THR A 78 2.08 -8.65 16.45
N PRO A 79 3.26 -8.48 15.82
CA PRO A 79 3.35 -8.18 14.40
C PRO A 79 2.67 -9.22 13.49
N GLU A 80 2.71 -10.50 13.87
CA GLU A 80 2.10 -11.60 13.13
C GLU A 80 0.58 -11.55 13.20
N LEU A 81 0.02 -11.33 14.40
CA LEU A 81 -1.42 -11.17 14.60
C LEU A 81 -1.95 -9.90 13.92
N ALA A 82 -1.14 -8.84 13.86
CA ALA A 82 -1.48 -7.64 13.11
C ALA A 82 -1.41 -7.81 11.58
N HIS A 83 -0.77 -8.89 11.10
CA HIS A 83 -0.60 -9.20 9.68
C HIS A 83 -1.70 -10.11 9.11
N GLU A 84 -2.41 -10.87 9.98
CA GLU A 84 -3.62 -11.64 9.60
C GLU A 84 -4.78 -10.74 9.14
#